data_AF-A0A0K2YC74-F1
#
_entry.id   AF-A0A0K2YC74-F1
#
_cell.length_a   1.000
_cell.length_b   1.000
_cell.length_c   1.000
_cell.angle_alpha   90.00
_cell.angle_beta   90.00
_cell.angle_gamma   90.00
#
_symmetry.space_group_name_H-M   'P 1'
#
loop_
_entity.id
_entity.type
_entity.pdbx_description
1 polymer ?
#
loop_
_entity_poly.entity_id
_entity_poly.type
_entity_poly.pdbx_seq_one_letter_code
_entity_poly.pdbx_strand_id
1 'polypeptide(L)'
;MKITAIIGASGSGKSALGLELALALSAPIVSLDSLSVYKELDIASAKPSPQERELVKHYGIDILSIPQKNNAQVFKAQLERAMQEHEKILIVGGSGFYLKSVIEGLSPQPTLSTEQEQKILAQINALKDPHAFLAKIDPTYAKTATDPYRTAQGLKLYFATNTSPSLYFKEHPKEPFSHPIEIFVLTLDKATLHAKIAKRTKHMLKKGVVQEIEALAKKYGTHCQPFKAIGPKECLQYLNSEISCSELESLITTHTYQLAKRQTTFNKTFKNACFLNPLELKKAVLDSNGL
;
A
#
# COMPACT_ATOMS: atom_id res chain seq x y z
N MET A 1 -16.01 14.33 -13.47
CA MET A 1 -14.98 13.66 -12.64
C MET A 1 -14.26 12.62 -13.48
N LYS A 2 -12.93 12.73 -13.61
CA LYS A 2 -12.09 11.79 -14.35
C LYS A 2 -10.94 11.31 -13.47
N ILE A 3 -10.87 10.01 -13.25
CA ILE A 3 -9.87 9.39 -12.37
C ILE A 3 -9.08 8.39 -13.21
N THR A 4 -7.77 8.61 -13.31
CA THR A 4 -6.84 7.74 -14.01
C THR A 4 -5.87 7.13 -13.00
N ALA A 5 -5.66 5.82 -13.04
CA ALA A 5 -4.72 5.11 -12.19
C ALA A 5 -3.57 4.56 -13.02
N ILE A 6 -2.35 5.00 -12.69
CA ILE A 6 -1.10 4.45 -13.22
C ILE A 6 -0.50 3.56 -12.14
N ILE A 7 -0.68 2.26 -12.33
CA ILE A 7 -0.17 1.25 -11.41
C ILE A 7 1.00 0.49 -12.03
N GLY A 8 1.86 -0.08 -11.20
CA GLY A 8 2.99 -0.85 -11.69
C GLY A 8 3.89 -1.38 -10.58
N ALA A 9 4.73 -2.34 -10.95
CA ALA A 9 5.68 -2.95 -10.04
C ALA A 9 6.60 -1.92 -9.36
N SER A 10 7.08 -2.22 -8.16
CA SER A 10 8.17 -1.44 -7.53
C SER A 10 9.40 -1.43 -8.43
N GLY A 11 10.03 -0.26 -8.58
CA GLY A 11 11.17 -0.08 -9.50
C GLY A 11 10.81 0.11 -10.98
N SER A 12 9.53 0.12 -11.37
CA SER A 12 9.12 0.31 -12.77
C SER A 12 9.33 1.74 -13.31
N GLY A 13 9.46 2.74 -12.44
CA GLY A 13 9.57 4.16 -12.84
C GLY A 13 8.22 4.89 -12.92
N LYS A 14 7.14 4.27 -12.45
CA LYS A 14 5.79 4.87 -12.42
C LYS A 14 5.71 6.25 -11.75
N SER A 15 6.53 6.54 -10.73
CA SER A 15 6.49 7.85 -10.07
C SER A 15 6.95 8.97 -10.99
N ALA A 16 8.04 8.76 -11.74
CA ALA A 16 8.55 9.75 -12.70
C ALA A 16 7.56 9.96 -13.86
N LEU A 17 7.03 8.86 -14.42
CA LEU A 17 6.01 8.93 -15.47
C LEU A 17 4.70 9.57 -14.96
N GLY A 18 4.32 9.26 -13.73
CA GLY A 18 3.16 9.84 -13.07
C GLY A 18 3.29 11.35 -12.88
N LEU A 19 4.46 11.84 -12.46
CA LEU A 19 4.72 13.28 -12.34
C LEU A 19 4.65 13.99 -13.70
N GLU A 20 5.25 13.41 -14.73
CA GLU A 20 5.21 13.94 -16.09
C GLU A 20 3.77 14.05 -16.62
N LEU A 21 2.97 12.99 -16.44
CA LEU A 21 1.57 12.98 -16.87
C LEU A 21 0.71 13.91 -16.03
N ALA A 22 0.96 14.01 -14.73
CA ALA A 22 0.24 14.90 -13.85
C ALA A 22 0.42 16.38 -14.25
N LEU A 23 1.64 16.76 -14.62
CA LEU A 23 1.94 18.08 -15.18
C LEU A 23 1.19 18.34 -16.49
N ALA A 24 1.27 17.40 -17.44
CA ALA A 24 0.59 17.52 -18.73
C ALA A 24 -0.94 17.63 -18.58
N LEU A 25 -1.52 16.90 -17.63
CA LEU A 25 -2.96 16.85 -17.39
C LEU A 25 -3.47 17.94 -16.46
N SER A 26 -2.57 18.70 -15.81
CA SER A 26 -2.90 19.59 -14.68
C SER A 26 -3.72 18.87 -13.61
N ALA A 27 -3.35 17.63 -13.31
CA ALA A 27 -4.07 16.77 -12.38
C ALA A 27 -3.23 16.50 -11.12
N PRO A 28 -3.76 16.67 -9.90
CA PRO A 28 -3.07 16.23 -8.70
C PRO A 28 -2.81 14.72 -8.70
N ILE A 29 -1.78 14.33 -7.95
CA ILE A 29 -1.44 12.93 -7.72
C ILE A 29 -2.04 12.46 -6.39
N VAL A 30 -2.74 11.32 -6.39
CA VAL A 30 -3.05 10.57 -5.17
C VAL A 30 -2.09 9.39 -5.08
N SER A 31 -1.22 9.40 -4.06
CA SER A 31 -0.22 8.34 -3.87
C SER A 31 -0.89 7.02 -3.49
N LEU A 32 -0.62 5.97 -4.28
CA LEU A 32 -1.03 4.58 -4.02
C LEU A 32 0.19 3.77 -3.54
N ASP A 33 0.84 4.25 -2.49
CA ASP A 33 2.00 3.61 -1.87
C ASP A 33 1.83 3.47 -0.36
N SER A 34 2.22 2.31 0.18
CA SER A 34 1.98 2.00 1.59
C SER A 34 2.97 2.64 2.56
N LEU A 35 4.11 3.15 2.07
CA LEU A 35 5.19 3.72 2.88
C LEU A 35 5.27 5.24 2.78
N SER A 36 5.03 5.82 1.59
CA SER A 36 5.11 7.29 1.40
C SER A 36 4.13 8.08 2.26
N VAL A 37 3.10 7.42 2.78
CA VAL A 37 2.11 7.97 3.70
C VAL A 37 2.72 8.45 5.03
N TYR A 38 3.86 7.89 5.44
CA TYR A 38 4.49 8.16 6.74
C TYR A 38 5.45 9.35 6.66
N LYS A 39 5.23 10.34 7.53
CA LYS A 39 5.95 11.63 7.56
C LYS A 39 7.47 11.50 7.59
N GLU A 40 7.99 10.68 8.50
CA GLU A 40 9.44 10.61 8.78
C GLU A 40 10.15 9.47 8.04
N LEU A 41 9.47 8.78 7.12
CA LEU A 41 10.03 7.65 6.36
C LEU A 41 10.30 8.06 4.92
N ASP A 42 11.41 8.74 4.66
CA ASP A 42 11.70 9.39 3.37
C ASP A 42 12.48 8.48 2.41
N ILE A 43 13.59 7.93 2.87
CA ILE A 43 14.52 7.17 2.05
C ILE A 43 13.92 5.80 1.72
N ALA A 44 13.40 5.10 2.72
CA ALA A 44 12.82 3.77 2.54
C ALA A 44 11.56 3.78 1.66
N SER A 45 10.74 4.83 1.74
CA SER A 45 9.52 4.95 0.93
C SER A 45 9.80 5.35 -0.51
N ALA A 46 10.97 5.94 -0.80
CA ALA A 46 11.28 6.57 -2.08
C ALA A 46 10.17 7.54 -2.54
N LYS A 47 9.59 8.28 -1.59
CA LYS A 47 8.58 9.31 -1.88
C LYS A 47 9.21 10.43 -2.75
N PRO A 48 8.40 11.13 -3.56
CA PRO A 48 8.86 12.27 -4.35
C PRO A 48 9.54 13.34 -3.48
N SER A 49 10.56 14.01 -4.03
CA SER A 49 11.29 15.06 -3.33
C SER A 49 10.39 16.27 -3.05
N PRO A 50 10.77 17.17 -2.12
CA PRO A 50 10.04 18.43 -1.92
C PRO A 50 9.85 19.21 -3.22
N GLN A 51 10.88 19.30 -4.07
CA GLN A 51 10.80 19.97 -5.37
C GLN A 51 9.79 19.30 -6.31
N GLU A 52 9.77 17.97 -6.39
CA GLU A 52 8.78 17.24 -7.20
C GLU A 52 7.35 17.44 -6.68
N ARG A 53 7.19 17.59 -5.35
CA ARG A 53 5.90 17.84 -4.70
C ARG A 53 5.42 19.28 -4.83
N GLU A 54 6.32 20.23 -5.09
CA GLU A 54 5.97 21.62 -5.42
C GLU A 54 5.42 21.75 -6.85
N LEU A 55 5.88 20.91 -7.77
CA LEU A 55 5.43 20.91 -9.17
C LEU A 55 3.96 20.50 -9.32
N VAL A 56 3.50 19.53 -8.53
CA VAL A 56 2.13 19.02 -8.56
C VAL A 56 1.69 18.67 -7.13
N LYS A 57 0.45 19.01 -6.78
CA LYS A 57 -0.14 18.62 -5.50
C LYS A 57 -0.20 17.10 -5.34
N HIS A 58 0.37 16.59 -4.25
CA HIS A 58 0.32 15.17 -3.88
C HIS A 58 -0.56 14.95 -2.65
N TYR A 59 -1.53 14.03 -2.76
CA TYR A 59 -2.33 13.50 -1.66
C TYR A 59 -1.79 12.16 -1.19
N GLY A 60 -2.00 11.82 0.09
CA GLY A 60 -1.56 10.54 0.65
C GLY A 60 -0.06 10.39 0.91
N ILE A 61 0.67 11.51 0.97
CA ILE A 61 2.08 11.58 1.38
C ILE A 61 2.16 12.37 2.69
N ASP A 62 2.97 11.90 3.65
CA ASP A 62 3.22 12.61 4.92
C ASP A 62 1.97 12.93 5.75
N ILE A 63 0.98 12.05 5.70
CA ILE A 63 -0.28 12.23 6.45
C ILE A 63 -0.31 11.44 7.77
N LEU A 64 0.53 10.41 7.93
CA LEU A 64 0.59 9.57 9.13
C LEU A 64 1.93 9.68 9.86
N SER A 65 1.91 9.59 11.19
CA SER A 65 3.09 9.28 12.00
C SER A 65 3.37 7.78 12.01
N ILE A 66 4.60 7.38 12.34
CA ILE A 66 5.06 5.98 12.28
C ILE A 66 4.16 4.98 13.05
N PRO A 67 3.64 5.30 14.26
CA PRO A 67 2.79 4.36 14.99
C PRO A 67 1.37 4.22 14.42
N GLN A 68 0.92 5.14 13.56
CA GLN A 68 -0.43 5.10 13.01
C GLN A 68 -0.55 3.98 11.97
N LYS A 69 -1.74 3.37 11.89
CA LYS A 69 -2.01 2.26 10.96
C LYS A 69 -2.39 2.81 9.59
N ASN A 70 -1.77 2.27 8.54
CA ASN A 70 -2.16 2.49 7.14
C ASN A 70 -3.01 1.32 6.61
N ASN A 71 -4.07 1.64 5.88
CA ASN A 71 -4.99 0.68 5.27
C ASN A 71 -5.70 1.28 4.05
N ALA A 72 -6.58 0.50 3.39
CA ALA A 72 -7.31 0.96 2.22
C ALA A 72 -8.30 2.12 2.52
N GLN A 73 -8.78 2.28 3.76
CA GLN A 73 -9.63 3.41 4.15
C GLN A 73 -8.83 4.72 4.17
N VAL A 74 -7.56 4.69 4.62
CA VAL A 74 -6.67 5.86 4.56
C VAL A 74 -6.50 6.30 3.10
N PHE A 75 -6.24 5.38 2.18
CA PHE A 75 -6.18 5.70 0.75
C PHE A 75 -7.51 6.25 0.21
N LYS A 76 -8.65 5.62 0.55
CA LYS A 76 -9.99 6.08 0.15
C LYS A 76 -10.23 7.54 0.58
N ALA A 77 -9.92 7.88 1.81
CA ALA A 77 -10.11 9.24 2.34
C ALA A 77 -9.27 10.29 1.60
N GLN A 78 -8.06 9.94 1.16
CA GLN A 78 -7.22 10.84 0.37
C GLN A 78 -7.74 11.02 -1.06
N LEU A 79 -8.27 9.95 -1.66
CA LEU A 79 -8.92 10.02 -2.96
C LEU A 79 -10.19 10.89 -2.89
N GLU A 80 -11.04 10.69 -1.89
CA GLU A 80 -12.25 11.49 -1.66
C GLU A 80 -11.92 12.97 -1.43
N ARG A 81 -10.89 13.27 -0.65
CA ARG A 81 -10.42 14.65 -0.46
C ARG A 81 -9.97 15.28 -1.77
N ALA A 82 -9.21 14.55 -2.60
CA ALA A 82 -8.80 15.06 -3.90
C ALA A 82 -10.01 15.31 -4.83
N MET A 83 -11.05 14.48 -4.75
CA MET A 83 -12.28 14.64 -5.55
C MET A 83 -13.13 15.83 -5.15
N GLN A 84 -13.02 16.30 -3.91
CA GLN A 84 -13.71 17.53 -3.47
C GLN A 84 -13.08 18.78 -4.10
N GLU A 85 -11.78 18.73 -4.42
CA GLU A 85 -11.02 19.89 -4.87
C GLU A 85 -10.70 19.88 -6.38
N HIS A 86 -10.84 18.72 -7.05
CA HIS A 86 -10.38 18.56 -8.44
C HIS A 86 -11.28 17.64 -9.26
N GLU A 87 -11.46 17.99 -10.54
CA GLU A 87 -12.25 17.17 -11.48
C GLU A 87 -11.45 16.10 -12.22
N LYS A 88 -10.12 16.24 -12.26
CA LYS A 88 -9.17 15.28 -12.85
C LYS A 88 -8.20 14.84 -11.77
N ILE A 89 -7.98 13.54 -11.61
CA ILE A 89 -7.09 12.99 -10.58
C ILE A 89 -6.25 11.88 -11.18
N LEU A 90 -4.96 11.87 -10.84
CA LEU A 90 -4.04 10.80 -11.19
C LEU A 90 -3.67 9.98 -9.94
N ILE A 91 -4.10 8.73 -9.87
CA ILE A 91 -3.64 7.78 -8.85
C ILE A 91 -2.34 7.17 -9.34
N VAL A 92 -1.26 7.25 -8.56
CA VAL A 92 0.05 6.70 -8.96
C VAL A 92 0.59 5.82 -7.85
N GLY A 93 0.89 4.55 -8.14
CA GLY A 93 1.53 3.70 -7.13
C GLY A 93 1.46 2.19 -7.38
N GLY A 94 1.87 1.43 -6.36
CA GLY A 94 2.11 -0.02 -6.46
C GLY A 94 1.16 -0.87 -5.63
N SER A 95 0.35 -0.24 -4.77
CA SER A 95 -0.56 -0.93 -3.86
C SER A 95 -1.88 -1.29 -4.55
N GLY A 96 -1.83 -2.18 -5.55
CA GLY A 96 -3.02 -2.63 -6.29
C GLY A 96 -4.13 -3.16 -5.36
N PHE A 97 -3.77 -3.77 -4.23
CA PHE A 97 -4.74 -4.20 -3.22
C PHE A 97 -5.59 -3.04 -2.67
N TYR A 98 -5.00 -1.87 -2.37
CA TYR A 98 -5.75 -0.72 -1.88
C TYR A 98 -6.69 -0.18 -2.96
N LEU A 99 -6.20 -0.05 -4.20
CA LEU A 99 -7.02 0.39 -5.32
C LEU A 99 -8.21 -0.55 -5.55
N LYS A 100 -7.96 -1.87 -5.59
CA LYS A 100 -9.01 -2.88 -5.75
C LYS A 100 -10.03 -2.84 -4.62
N SER A 101 -9.55 -2.71 -3.38
CA SER A 101 -10.42 -2.64 -2.20
C SER A 101 -11.32 -1.39 -2.23
N VAL A 102 -10.83 -0.27 -2.77
CA VAL A 102 -11.67 0.93 -2.97
C VAL A 102 -12.68 0.69 -4.09
N ILE A 103 -12.24 0.21 -5.26
CA ILE A 103 -13.12 -0.05 -6.41
C ILE A 103 -14.26 -1.00 -6.05
N GLU A 104 -13.95 -2.14 -5.42
CA GLU A 104 -14.93 -3.15 -5.02
C GLU A 104 -15.75 -2.76 -3.79
N GLY A 105 -15.35 -1.70 -3.10
CA GLY A 105 -15.96 -1.26 -1.85
C GLY A 105 -15.34 -1.87 -0.61
N LEU A 106 -15.37 -1.08 0.46
CA LEU A 106 -14.97 -1.48 1.80
C LEU A 106 -16.23 -1.66 2.63
N SER A 107 -16.40 -2.83 3.25
CA SER A 107 -17.47 -3.02 4.22
C SER A 107 -17.27 -2.06 5.41
N PRO A 108 -18.35 -1.39 5.87
CA PRO A 108 -18.32 -0.58 7.08
C PRO A 108 -17.64 -1.33 8.23
N GLN A 109 -16.70 -0.69 8.91
CA GLN A 109 -16.04 -1.27 10.08
C GLN A 109 -16.58 -0.62 11.34
N PRO A 110 -16.72 -1.35 12.46
CA PRO A 110 -17.08 -0.75 13.73
C PRO A 110 -16.01 0.26 14.14
N THR A 111 -16.45 1.43 14.60
CA THR A 111 -15.54 2.43 15.18
C THR A 111 -15.15 2.00 16.58
N LEU A 112 -13.84 1.82 16.81
CA LEU A 112 -13.29 1.40 18.09
C LEU A 112 -12.34 2.46 18.62
N SER A 113 -12.45 2.79 19.90
CA SER A 113 -11.42 3.56 20.60
C SER A 113 -10.13 2.75 20.70
N THR A 114 -9.00 3.44 20.88
CA THR A 114 -7.69 2.78 21.10
C THR A 114 -7.73 1.79 22.26
N GLU A 115 -8.44 2.14 23.34
CA GLU A 115 -8.60 1.27 24.52
C GLU A 115 -9.42 0.02 24.19
N GLN A 116 -10.51 0.16 23.43
CA GLN A 116 -11.31 -0.98 22.97
C GLN A 116 -10.49 -1.90 22.06
N GLU A 117 -9.71 -1.34 21.13
CA GLU A 117 -8.82 -2.14 20.28
C GLU A 117 -7.81 -2.93 21.11
N GLN A 118 -7.19 -2.31 22.12
CA GLN A 118 -6.21 -2.98 22.98
C GLN A 118 -6.84 -4.10 23.81
N LYS A 119 -8.03 -3.86 24.38
CA LYS A 119 -8.79 -4.88 25.13
C LYS A 119 -9.12 -6.08 24.25
N ILE A 120 -9.62 -5.84 23.04
CA ILE A 120 -9.95 -6.90 22.08
C ILE A 120 -8.68 -7.67 21.66
N LEU A 121 -7.57 -6.97 21.40
CA LEU A 121 -6.30 -7.63 21.06
C LEU A 121 -5.79 -8.52 22.21
N ALA A 122 -5.93 -8.07 23.46
CA ALA A 122 -5.58 -8.88 24.63
C ALA A 122 -6.45 -10.14 24.73
N GLN A 123 -7.76 -10.04 24.47
CA GLN A 123 -8.65 -11.19 24.42
C GLN A 123 -8.25 -12.19 23.33
N ILE A 124 -7.94 -11.70 22.12
CA ILE A 124 -7.47 -12.55 21.01
C ILE A 124 -6.17 -13.26 21.38
N ASN A 125 -5.21 -12.54 21.97
CA ASN A 125 -3.91 -13.11 22.35
C ASN A 125 -4.00 -14.09 23.53
N ALA A 126 -5.04 -14.00 24.35
CA ALA A 126 -5.29 -14.96 25.43
C ALA A 126 -5.90 -16.29 24.91
N LEU A 127 -6.39 -16.33 23.67
CA LEU A 127 -6.90 -17.57 23.08
C LEU A 127 -5.74 -18.52 22.77
N LYS A 128 -5.84 -19.76 23.26
CA LYS A 128 -4.87 -20.82 22.95
C LYS A 128 -4.81 -21.13 21.45
N ASP A 129 -5.96 -21.11 20.79
CA ASP A 129 -6.08 -21.30 19.35
C ASP A 129 -7.14 -20.34 18.79
N PRO A 130 -6.71 -19.16 18.30
CA PRO A 130 -7.61 -18.17 17.71
C PRO A 130 -8.39 -18.69 16.50
N HIS A 131 -7.78 -19.54 15.66
CA HIS A 131 -8.45 -20.06 14.46
C HIS A 131 -9.52 -21.07 14.83
N ALA A 132 -9.24 -21.98 15.76
CA ALA A 132 -10.24 -22.92 16.26
C ALA A 132 -11.41 -22.19 16.95
N PHE A 133 -11.15 -21.10 17.68
CA PHE A 133 -12.22 -20.27 18.23
C PHE A 133 -13.06 -19.63 17.11
N LEU A 134 -12.42 -19.02 16.11
CA LEU A 134 -13.10 -18.44 14.95
C LEU A 134 -13.96 -19.47 14.21
N ALA A 135 -13.45 -20.69 14.02
CA ALA A 135 -14.18 -21.78 13.36
C ALA A 135 -15.42 -22.23 14.13
N LYS A 136 -15.46 -22.07 15.47
CA LYS A 136 -16.65 -22.36 16.28
C LYS A 136 -17.73 -21.29 16.13
N ILE A 137 -17.34 -20.02 16.07
CA ILE A 137 -18.30 -18.90 15.97
C ILE A 137 -18.75 -18.65 14.52
N ASP A 138 -17.90 -18.94 13.54
CA ASP A 138 -18.15 -18.69 12.13
C ASP A 138 -17.34 -19.66 11.22
N PRO A 139 -17.86 -20.88 10.99
CA PRO A 139 -17.22 -21.85 10.12
C PRO A 139 -17.04 -21.36 8.68
N THR A 140 -17.90 -20.47 8.19
CA THR A 140 -17.87 -19.96 6.81
C THR A 140 -16.71 -18.99 6.64
N TYR A 141 -16.59 -18.01 7.54
CA TYR A 141 -15.48 -17.05 7.51
C TYR A 141 -14.14 -17.73 7.80
N ALA A 142 -14.09 -18.68 8.75
CA ALA A 142 -12.87 -19.39 9.13
C ALA A 142 -12.21 -20.15 7.96
N LYS A 143 -13.00 -20.63 6.99
CA LYS A 143 -12.47 -21.26 5.76
C LYS A 143 -11.69 -20.27 4.88
N THR A 144 -12.05 -19.00 4.91
CA THR A 144 -11.38 -17.93 4.14
C THR A 144 -10.25 -17.25 4.91
N ALA A 145 -10.32 -17.29 6.24
CA ALA A 145 -9.31 -16.77 7.15
C ALA A 145 -8.16 -17.77 7.35
N THR A 146 -7.40 -18.04 6.30
CA THR A 146 -6.33 -19.06 6.29
C THR A 146 -5.02 -18.60 6.92
N ASP A 147 -4.94 -17.35 7.39
CA ASP A 147 -3.72 -16.76 7.94
C ASP A 147 -4.01 -16.02 9.27
N PRO A 148 -3.01 -15.87 10.15
CA PRO A 148 -3.19 -15.26 11.46
C PRO A 148 -3.77 -13.84 11.41
N TYR A 149 -3.44 -13.07 10.37
CA TYR A 149 -3.95 -11.71 10.22
C TYR A 149 -5.46 -11.71 9.96
N ARG A 150 -5.93 -12.50 8.99
CA ARG A 150 -7.38 -12.62 8.71
C ARG A 150 -8.15 -13.21 9.89
N THR A 151 -7.58 -14.18 10.59
CA THR A 151 -8.17 -14.72 11.81
C THR A 151 -8.34 -13.64 12.87
N ALA A 152 -7.29 -12.87 13.13
CA ALA A 152 -7.34 -11.77 14.08
C ALA A 152 -8.35 -10.67 13.66
N GLN A 153 -8.49 -10.37 12.37
CA GLN A 153 -9.52 -9.41 11.91
C GLN A 153 -10.94 -9.94 12.12
N GLY A 154 -11.20 -11.21 11.80
CA GLY A 154 -12.51 -11.84 12.03
C GLY A 154 -12.88 -11.85 13.51
N LEU A 155 -11.95 -12.24 14.38
CA LEU A 155 -12.16 -12.21 15.82
C LEU A 155 -12.32 -10.79 16.36
N LYS A 156 -11.54 -9.84 15.84
CA LYS A 156 -11.68 -8.43 16.22
C LYS A 156 -13.08 -7.91 15.91
N LEU A 157 -13.61 -8.25 14.73
CA LEU A 157 -14.97 -7.89 14.33
C LEU A 157 -16.01 -8.53 15.26
N TYR A 158 -15.85 -9.83 15.56
CA TYR A 158 -16.73 -10.54 16.48
C TYR A 158 -16.73 -9.91 17.88
N PHE A 159 -15.56 -9.70 18.49
CA PHE A 159 -15.47 -9.11 19.83
C PHE A 159 -15.93 -7.65 19.87
N ALA A 160 -15.86 -6.93 18.75
CA ALA A 160 -16.35 -5.55 18.65
C ALA A 160 -17.87 -5.46 18.53
N THR A 161 -18.53 -6.43 17.90
CA THR A 161 -19.93 -6.33 17.46
C THR A 161 -20.84 -7.41 18.04
N ASN A 162 -20.25 -8.42 18.70
CA ASN A 162 -20.88 -9.66 19.11
C ASN A 162 -21.61 -10.41 17.97
N THR A 163 -21.21 -10.15 16.71
CA THR A 163 -21.82 -10.69 15.50
C THR A 163 -20.77 -11.48 14.73
N SER A 164 -21.13 -12.65 14.19
CA SER A 164 -20.19 -13.43 13.37
C SER A 164 -19.77 -12.64 12.12
N PRO A 165 -18.50 -12.71 11.68
CA PRO A 165 -18.04 -11.95 10.52
C PRO A 165 -18.89 -12.11 9.25
N SER A 166 -19.30 -13.34 8.93
CA SER A 166 -20.14 -13.65 7.77
C SER A 166 -21.49 -12.98 7.84
N LEU A 167 -22.13 -12.96 9.03
CA LEU A 167 -23.41 -12.28 9.21
C LEU A 167 -23.23 -10.76 9.13
N TYR A 168 -22.22 -10.22 9.80
CA TYR A 168 -21.93 -8.79 9.77
C TYR A 168 -21.70 -8.28 8.34
N PHE A 169 -20.90 -8.97 7.52
CA PHE A 169 -20.67 -8.57 6.13
C PHE A 169 -21.88 -8.76 5.21
N LYS A 170 -22.82 -9.65 5.58
CA LYS A 170 -24.10 -9.80 4.87
C LYS A 170 -25.03 -8.62 5.17
N GLU A 171 -25.07 -8.16 6.41
CA GLU A 171 -25.87 -7.01 6.85
C GLU A 171 -25.26 -5.66 6.44
N HIS A 172 -23.93 -5.63 6.27
CA HIS A 172 -23.17 -4.44 5.87
C HIS A 172 -22.42 -4.71 4.56
N PRO A 173 -23.15 -4.81 3.44
CA PRO A 173 -22.56 -5.10 2.14
C PRO A 173 -21.55 -4.02 1.74
N LYS A 174 -20.60 -4.40 0.90
CA LYS A 174 -19.64 -3.45 0.32
C LYS A 174 -20.39 -2.50 -0.62
N GLU A 175 -20.07 -1.22 -0.51
CA GLU A 175 -20.50 -0.21 -1.46
C GLU A 175 -19.37 0.04 -2.46
N PRO A 176 -19.51 -0.36 -3.74
CA PRO A 176 -18.53 -0.10 -4.76
C PRO A 176 -18.27 1.39 -4.92
N PHE A 177 -17.06 1.73 -5.38
CA PHE A 177 -16.72 3.11 -5.64
C PHE A 177 -17.61 3.70 -6.76
N SER A 178 -18.16 4.89 -6.52
CA SER A 178 -19.19 5.50 -7.38
C SER A 178 -18.65 6.03 -8.72
N HIS A 179 -17.34 6.20 -8.85
CA HIS A 179 -16.73 6.75 -10.06
C HIS A 179 -15.87 5.72 -10.79
N PRO A 180 -15.96 5.62 -12.13
CA PRO A 180 -15.08 4.74 -12.90
C PRO A 180 -13.63 5.22 -12.77
N ILE A 181 -12.70 4.26 -12.72
CA ILE A 181 -11.27 4.50 -12.70
C ILE A 181 -10.66 3.84 -13.93
N GLU A 182 -10.05 4.62 -14.82
CA GLU A 182 -9.25 4.11 -15.94
C GLU A 182 -7.93 3.57 -15.38
N ILE A 183 -7.62 2.29 -15.62
CA ILE A 183 -6.42 1.65 -15.03
C ILE A 183 -5.40 1.36 -16.13
N PHE A 184 -4.25 1.99 -16.03
CA PHE A 184 -3.07 1.73 -16.85
C PHE A 184 -2.01 1.04 -16.00
N VAL A 185 -1.47 -0.06 -16.51
CA VAL A 185 -0.45 -0.87 -15.84
C VAL A 185 0.87 -0.72 -16.59
N LEU A 186 1.84 -0.08 -15.95
CA LEU A 186 3.19 0.05 -16.47
C LEU A 186 3.90 -1.30 -16.44
N THR A 187 4.27 -1.79 -17.62
CA THR A 187 5.02 -3.03 -17.81
C THR A 187 6.45 -2.75 -18.24
N LEU A 188 7.36 -3.59 -17.76
CA LEU A 188 8.77 -3.64 -18.16
C LEU A 188 9.16 -5.11 -18.32
N ASP A 189 10.17 -5.36 -19.15
CA ASP A 189 10.79 -6.67 -19.20
C ASP A 189 11.49 -6.99 -17.86
N LYS A 190 11.64 -8.29 -17.59
CA LYS A 190 12.17 -8.79 -16.31
C LYS A 190 13.59 -8.31 -16.02
N ALA A 191 14.45 -8.27 -17.05
CA ALA A 191 15.85 -7.92 -16.90
C ALA A 191 16.00 -6.44 -16.54
N THR A 192 15.31 -5.55 -17.26
CA THR A 192 15.26 -4.12 -16.96
C THR A 192 14.70 -3.86 -15.57
N LEU A 193 13.60 -4.52 -15.19
CA LEU A 193 12.99 -4.35 -13.87
C LEU A 193 13.95 -4.76 -12.75
N HIS A 194 14.62 -5.90 -12.90
CA HIS A 194 15.60 -6.37 -11.93
C HIS A 194 16.78 -5.40 -11.79
N ALA A 195 17.33 -4.92 -12.92
CA ALA A 195 18.42 -3.94 -12.92
C ALA A 195 18.02 -2.61 -12.26
N LYS A 196 16.81 -2.11 -12.53
CA LYS A 196 16.27 -0.90 -11.89
C LYS A 196 16.09 -1.09 -10.38
N ILE A 197 15.59 -2.24 -9.94
CA ILE A 197 15.44 -2.56 -8.51
C ILE A 197 16.80 -2.58 -7.82
N ALA A 198 17.79 -3.29 -8.38
CA ALA A 198 19.14 -3.36 -7.82
C ALA A 198 19.78 -1.96 -7.70
N LYS A 199 19.69 -1.16 -8.78
CA LYS A 199 20.18 0.24 -8.77
C LYS A 199 19.50 1.07 -7.69
N ARG A 200 18.18 0.93 -7.53
CA ARG A 200 17.39 1.63 -6.51
C ARG A 200 17.80 1.22 -5.09
N THR A 201 17.96 -0.08 -4.83
CA THR A 201 18.42 -0.59 -3.53
C THR A 201 19.77 0.00 -3.16
N LYS A 202 20.74 -0.05 -4.07
CA LYS A 202 22.07 0.51 -3.84
C LYS A 202 22.03 2.01 -3.55
N HIS A 203 21.18 2.75 -4.26
CA HIS A 203 20.98 4.18 -4.02
C HIS A 203 20.35 4.45 -2.65
N MET A 204 19.35 3.65 -2.26
CA MET A 204 18.68 3.75 -0.96
C MET A 204 19.65 3.51 0.21
N LEU A 205 20.52 2.49 0.08
CA LEU A 205 21.58 2.21 1.06
C LEU A 205 22.59 3.36 1.14
N LYS A 206 23.06 3.87 0.00
CA LYS A 206 23.98 5.02 -0.04
C LYS A 206 23.40 6.29 0.55
N LYS A 207 22.08 6.50 0.45
CA LYS A 207 21.38 7.65 1.04
C LYS A 207 21.23 7.55 2.56
N GLY A 208 21.56 6.41 3.17
CA GLY A 208 21.52 6.24 4.61
C GLY A 208 20.19 5.71 5.14
N VAL A 209 19.53 4.80 4.41
CA VAL A 209 18.29 4.16 4.88
C VAL A 209 18.48 3.42 6.20
N VAL A 210 19.66 2.84 6.45
CA VAL A 210 19.93 2.13 7.71
C VAL A 210 19.84 3.10 8.90
N GLN A 211 20.41 4.30 8.75
CA GLN A 211 20.39 5.35 9.76
C GLN A 211 18.98 5.91 9.96
N GLU A 212 18.21 6.09 8.88
CA GLU A 212 16.80 6.46 8.97
C GLU A 212 16.02 5.44 9.81
N ILE A 213 16.16 4.15 9.50
CA ILE A 213 15.43 3.10 10.21
C ILE A 213 15.90 2.96 11.66
N GLU A 214 17.19 3.09 11.93
CA GLU A 214 17.74 3.08 13.29
C GLU A 214 17.14 4.21 14.14
N ALA A 215 17.11 5.44 13.62
CA ALA A 215 16.57 6.59 14.32
C ALA A 215 15.07 6.44 14.62
N LEU A 216 14.28 5.98 13.63
CA LEU A 216 12.85 5.75 13.80
C LEU A 216 12.56 4.60 14.77
N ALA A 217 13.35 3.53 14.72
CA ALA A 217 13.21 2.39 15.62
C ALA A 217 13.50 2.78 17.07
N LYS A 218 14.53 3.62 17.32
CA LYS A 218 14.82 4.17 18.65
C LYS A 218 13.66 5.05 19.17
N LYS A 219 13.03 5.82 18.29
CA LYS A 219 11.97 6.77 18.65
C LYS A 219 10.59 6.10 18.87
N TYR A 220 10.24 5.11 18.06
CA TYR A 220 8.88 4.55 18.01
C TYR A 220 8.81 3.06 18.35
N GLY A 221 9.95 2.41 18.59
CA GLY A 221 10.06 0.95 18.69
C GLY A 221 9.97 0.27 17.32
N THR A 222 10.21 -1.04 17.30
CA THR A 222 10.37 -1.83 16.05
C THR A 222 9.08 -2.50 15.57
N HIS A 223 7.99 -2.43 16.35
CA HIS A 223 6.76 -3.19 16.09
C HIS A 223 5.76 -2.47 15.18
N CYS A 224 6.01 -1.19 14.85
CA CYS A 224 5.13 -0.40 13.99
C CYS A 224 5.00 -1.01 12.58
N GLN A 225 3.85 -0.80 11.94
CA GLN A 225 3.55 -1.35 10.61
C GLN A 225 4.63 -1.09 9.54
N PRO A 226 5.21 0.13 9.37
CA PRO A 226 6.20 0.38 8.32
C PRO A 226 7.47 -0.47 8.46
N PHE A 227 7.85 -0.87 9.67
CA PHE A 227 9.03 -1.70 9.91
C PHE A 227 8.88 -3.15 9.42
N LYS A 228 7.67 -3.58 9.09
CA LYS A 228 7.40 -4.90 8.50
C LYS A 228 7.54 -4.91 6.98
N ALA A 229 7.72 -3.75 6.36
CA ALA A 229 7.89 -3.63 4.92
C ALA A 229 9.32 -3.95 4.47
N ILE A 230 9.48 -4.21 3.17
CA ILE A 230 10.77 -4.45 2.53
C ILE A 230 11.59 -3.16 2.54
N GLY A 231 12.86 -3.25 2.91
CA GLY A 231 13.74 -2.13 3.24
C GLY A 231 13.86 -1.99 4.75
N PRO A 232 12.84 -1.45 5.45
CA PRO A 232 12.85 -1.33 6.90
C PRO A 232 13.10 -2.64 7.66
N LYS A 233 12.44 -3.73 7.25
CA LYS A 233 12.59 -5.04 7.90
C LYS A 233 14.03 -5.52 7.85
N GLU A 234 14.63 -5.53 6.67
CA GLU A 234 16.00 -6.01 6.47
C GLU A 234 17.02 -5.08 7.16
N CYS A 235 16.77 -3.77 7.19
CA CYS A 235 17.60 -2.83 7.95
C CYS A 235 17.60 -3.15 9.45
N LEU A 236 16.44 -3.52 10.03
CA LEU A 236 16.37 -3.95 11.42
C LEU A 236 17.13 -5.25 11.67
N GLN A 237 17.04 -6.22 10.76
CA GLN A 237 17.82 -7.47 10.86
C GLN A 237 19.32 -7.19 10.84
N TYR A 238 19.77 -6.27 9.98
CA TYR A 238 21.17 -5.84 9.93
C TYR A 238 21.59 -5.15 11.24
N LEU A 239 20.77 -4.23 11.76
CA LEU A 239 21.03 -3.54 13.04
C LEU A 239 21.10 -4.50 14.23
N ASN A 240 20.38 -5.62 14.18
CA ASN A 240 20.42 -6.69 15.17
C ASN A 240 21.58 -7.68 14.98
N SER A 241 22.48 -7.47 14.01
CA SER A 241 23.55 -8.41 13.62
C SER A 241 23.04 -9.79 13.15
N GLU A 242 21.79 -9.88 12.68
CA GLU A 242 21.21 -11.14 12.14
C GLU A 242 21.68 -11.42 10.71
N ILE A 243 22.04 -10.37 9.97
CA ILE A 243 22.54 -10.43 8.59
C ILE A 243 23.73 -9.48 8.42
N SER A 244 24.61 -9.79 7.48
CA SER A 244 25.74 -8.94 7.09
C SER A 244 25.32 -7.80 6.14
N CYS A 245 26.24 -6.85 5.91
CA CYS A 245 26.02 -5.74 4.99
C CYS A 245 25.83 -6.21 3.52
N SER A 246 26.55 -7.25 3.09
CA SER A 246 26.38 -7.83 1.76
C SER A 246 25.03 -8.55 1.63
N GLU A 247 24.58 -9.23 2.68
CA GLU A 247 23.26 -9.86 2.73
C GLU A 247 22.13 -8.83 2.72
N LEU A 248 22.29 -7.69 3.40
CA LEU A 248 21.29 -6.61 3.41
C LEU A 248 20.93 -6.13 2.00
N GLU A 249 21.92 -5.80 1.17
CA GLU A 249 21.68 -5.35 -0.21
C GLU A 249 21.01 -6.45 -1.05
N SER A 250 21.49 -7.68 -0.90
CA SER A 250 20.97 -8.85 -1.63
C SER A 250 19.51 -9.16 -1.25
N LEU A 251 19.18 -9.14 0.03
CA LEU A 251 17.84 -9.43 0.55
C LEU A 251 16.84 -8.35 0.16
N ILE A 252 17.17 -7.06 0.32
CA ILE A 252 16.27 -5.97 -0.10
C ILE A 252 15.98 -6.07 -1.59
N THR A 253 17.01 -6.32 -2.41
CA THR A 253 16.86 -6.46 -3.88
C THR A 253 15.97 -7.65 -4.22
N THR A 254 16.24 -8.81 -3.62
CA THR A 254 15.49 -10.05 -3.86
C THR A 254 14.03 -9.92 -3.43
N HIS A 255 13.77 -9.45 -2.20
CA HIS A 255 12.41 -9.28 -1.70
C HIS A 255 11.64 -8.21 -2.47
N THR A 256 12.29 -7.12 -2.89
CA THR A 256 11.67 -6.11 -3.75
C THR A 256 11.29 -6.70 -5.11
N TYR A 257 12.13 -7.54 -5.71
CA TYR A 257 11.81 -8.22 -6.96
C TYR A 257 10.67 -9.23 -6.80
N GLN A 258 10.63 -9.99 -5.70
CA GLN A 258 9.51 -10.87 -5.38
C GLN A 258 8.20 -10.08 -5.17
N LEU A 259 8.26 -8.92 -4.50
CA LEU A 259 7.12 -8.01 -4.39
C LEU A 259 6.65 -7.55 -5.77
N ALA A 260 7.57 -7.11 -6.63
CA ALA A 260 7.26 -6.70 -7.99
C ALA A 260 6.54 -7.83 -8.77
N LYS A 261 7.00 -9.08 -8.66
CA LYS A 261 6.32 -10.24 -9.26
C LYS A 261 4.91 -10.44 -8.72
N ARG A 262 4.71 -10.31 -7.39
CA ARG A 262 3.38 -10.39 -6.76
C ARG A 262 2.46 -9.26 -7.24
N GLN A 263 2.98 -8.02 -7.34
CA GLN A 263 2.23 -6.88 -7.88
C GLN A 263 1.80 -7.10 -9.32
N THR A 264 2.72 -7.56 -10.19
CA THR A 264 2.38 -7.89 -11.59
C THR A 264 1.30 -8.97 -11.66
N THR A 265 1.37 -9.99 -10.81
CA THR A 265 0.36 -11.06 -10.76
C THR A 265 -0.98 -10.51 -10.28
N PHE A 266 -0.98 -9.69 -9.23
CA PHE A 266 -2.19 -9.07 -8.68
C PHE A 266 -2.86 -8.12 -9.68
N ASN A 267 -2.07 -7.33 -10.42
CA ASN A 267 -2.59 -6.36 -11.38
C ASN A 267 -3.39 -7.03 -12.52
N LYS A 268 -3.09 -8.29 -12.85
CA LYS A 268 -3.89 -9.09 -13.81
C LYS A 268 -5.31 -9.39 -13.34
N THR A 269 -5.62 -9.16 -12.07
CA THR A 269 -6.97 -9.34 -11.54
C THR A 269 -7.91 -8.17 -11.83
N PHE A 270 -7.40 -7.04 -12.34
CA PHE A 270 -8.23 -5.93 -12.82
C PHE A 270 -8.77 -6.27 -14.22
N LYS A 271 -10.11 -6.33 -14.36
CA LYS A 271 -10.77 -6.76 -15.60
C LYS A 271 -10.55 -5.81 -16.78
N ASN A 272 -10.44 -4.50 -16.52
CA ASN A 272 -10.39 -3.45 -17.54
C ASN A 272 -9.07 -2.66 -17.50
N ALA A 273 -7.96 -3.32 -17.18
CA ALA A 273 -6.65 -2.67 -17.07
C ALA A 273 -5.87 -2.77 -18.40
N CYS A 274 -5.28 -1.66 -18.83
CA CYS A 274 -4.44 -1.56 -20.02
C CYS A 274 -2.97 -1.79 -19.65
N PHE A 275 -2.37 -2.89 -20.12
CA PHE A 275 -0.97 -3.22 -19.85
C PHE A 275 -0.10 -2.70 -20.97
N LEU A 276 0.73 -1.69 -20.69
CA LEU A 276 1.47 -0.95 -21.71
C LEU A 276 2.93 -0.74 -21.28
N ASN A 277 3.82 -0.56 -22.25
CA ASN A 277 5.18 -0.10 -21.97
C ASN A 277 5.18 1.42 -21.65
N PRO A 278 6.30 2.03 -21.19
CA PRO A 278 6.30 3.43 -20.79
C PRO A 278 5.82 4.43 -21.86
N LEU A 279 6.21 4.23 -23.13
CA LEU A 279 5.88 5.14 -24.23
C LEU A 279 4.41 5.00 -24.63
N GLU A 280 3.94 3.77 -24.78
CA GLU A 280 2.55 3.46 -25.09
C GLU A 280 1.62 3.94 -23.97
N LEU A 281 2.01 3.75 -22.70
CA LEU A 281 1.23 4.18 -21.55
C LEU A 281 1.08 5.70 -21.54
N LYS A 282 2.18 6.42 -21.73
CA LYS A 282 2.15 7.88 -21.80
C LYS A 282 1.17 8.34 -22.86
N LYS A 283 1.30 7.81 -24.08
CA LYS A 283 0.42 8.14 -25.19
C LYS A 283 -1.04 7.83 -24.87
N ALA A 284 -1.34 6.61 -24.40
CA ALA A 284 -2.72 6.20 -24.13
C ALA A 284 -3.39 7.04 -23.03
N VAL A 285 -2.64 7.47 -22.02
CA VAL A 285 -3.15 8.37 -20.97
C VAL A 285 -3.43 9.76 -21.53
N LEU A 286 -2.56 10.31 -22.38
CA LEU A 286 -2.79 11.62 -23.01
C LEU A 286 -3.99 11.56 -23.97
N ASP A 287 -4.01 10.56 -24.85
CA ASP A 287 -5.09 10.34 -25.82
C ASP A 287 -6.45 10.20 -25.12
N SER A 288 -6.52 9.44 -24.02
CA SER A 288 -7.79 9.29 -23.27
C SER A 288 -8.28 10.61 -22.69
N ASN A 289 -7.36 11.54 -22.40
CA ASN A 289 -7.61 12.86 -21.84
C ASN A 289 -7.75 13.98 -22.89
N GLY A 290 -7.72 13.65 -24.18
CA GLY A 290 -7.92 14.60 -25.28
C GLY A 290 -6.71 15.52 -25.54
N LEU A 291 -5.50 15.04 -25.23
CA LEU A 291 -4.21 15.68 -25.53
C LEU A 291 -3.42 14.81 -26.51
#